data_AF-A0A2V6CLZ4-F1
#
_entry.id   AF-A0A2V6CLZ4-F1
#
_cell.length_a   1.000
_cell.length_b   1.000
_cell.length_c   1.000
_cell.angle_alpha   90.00
_cell.angle_beta   90.00
_cell.angle_gamma   90.00
#
_symmetry.space_group_name_H-M   'P 1'
#
loop_
_entity.id
_entity.type
_entity.pdbx_description
1 polymer ?
#
loop_
_entity_poly.entity_id
_entity_poly.type
_entity_poly.pdbx_seq_one_letter_code
_entity_poly.pdbx_strand_id
1 'polypeptide(L)'
;MSDRSDFWKMVDRTKPSKLRVFAESELRDCEDYFLEIQSDPTLPANEIITASERLALLRSEIDLRHSDAKHRKTQRLARWAIAFGMVSMAAAIISGVAQFFGRKQTRET
;
A
#
# COMPACT_ATOMS: atom_id res chain seq x y z
N MET A 1 23.18 -16.38 -10.66
CA MET A 1 22.87 -17.76 -10.25
C MET A 1 23.06 -17.81 -8.75
N SER A 2 21.94 -17.74 -8.05
CA SER A 2 21.86 -17.75 -6.60
C SER A 2 22.50 -19.00 -6.00
N ASP A 3 23.20 -18.84 -4.88
CA ASP A 3 23.86 -19.96 -4.22
C ASP A 3 22.84 -20.82 -3.48
N ARG A 4 22.73 -22.09 -3.88
CA ARG A 4 21.88 -23.08 -3.24
C ARG A 4 22.34 -23.41 -1.82
N SER A 5 23.63 -23.23 -1.49
CA SER A 5 24.14 -23.44 -0.13
C SER A 5 23.47 -22.51 0.90
N ASP A 6 23.02 -21.33 0.45
CA ASP A 6 22.31 -20.34 1.27
C ASP A 6 20.79 -20.59 1.35
N PHE A 7 20.26 -21.65 0.72
CA PHE A 7 18.81 -21.87 0.60
C PHE A 7 18.09 -21.85 1.95
N TRP A 8 18.54 -22.68 2.89
CA TRP A 8 17.91 -22.78 4.22
C TRP A 8 18.09 -21.51 5.05
N LYS A 9 19.17 -20.77 4.83
CA LYS A 9 19.41 -19.47 5.45
C LYS A 9 18.43 -18.42 4.92
N MET A 10 18.18 -18.40 3.61
CA MET A 10 17.18 -17.53 3.00
C MET A 10 15.76 -17.91 3.43
N VAL A 11 15.45 -19.20 3.56
CA VAL A 11 14.19 -19.71 4.12
C VAL A 11 14.00 -19.25 5.58
N ASP A 12 15.04 -19.33 6.42
CA ASP A 12 14.95 -18.86 7.81
C ASP A 12 14.83 -17.33 7.91
N ARG A 13 15.52 -16.62 7.03
CA ARG A 13 15.47 -15.16 6.92
C ARG A 13 14.07 -14.69 6.49
N THR A 14 13.40 -15.41 5.60
CA THR A 14 12.06 -15.08 5.05
C THR A 14 10.90 -15.76 5.79
N LYS A 15 11.08 -16.05 7.09
CA LYS A 15 9.97 -16.48 7.95
C LYS A 15 8.90 -15.37 8.04
N PRO A 16 7.59 -15.72 8.06
CA PRO A 16 6.50 -14.73 8.09
C PRO A 16 6.65 -13.68 9.20
N SER A 17 7.12 -14.09 10.38
CA SER A 17 7.33 -13.20 11.53
C SER A 17 8.44 -12.15 11.29
N LYS A 18 9.35 -12.39 10.35
CA LYS A 18 10.46 -11.48 10.02
C LYS A 18 10.16 -10.59 8.82
N LEU A 19 9.24 -10.98 7.95
CA LEU A 19 8.95 -10.27 6.69
C LEU A 19 8.58 -8.80 6.90
N ARG A 20 7.82 -8.48 7.96
CA ARG A 20 7.41 -7.11 8.29
C ARG A 20 8.57 -6.14 8.52
N VAL A 21 9.74 -6.64 8.91
CA VAL A 21 10.92 -5.81 9.22
C VAL A 21 11.69 -5.43 7.95
N PHE A 22 11.49 -6.16 6.85
CA PHE A 22 12.27 -5.98 5.63
C PHE A 22 11.90 -4.67 4.95
N ALA A 23 12.88 -4.01 4.35
CA ALA A 23 12.62 -2.98 3.36
C ALA A 23 11.97 -3.59 2.12
N GLU A 24 11.24 -2.77 1.33
CA GLU A 24 10.62 -3.24 0.08
C GLU A 24 11.67 -3.78 -0.91
N SER A 25 12.85 -3.15 -0.98
CA SER A 25 13.96 -3.63 -1.81
C SER A 25 14.44 -5.01 -1.36
N GLU A 26 14.59 -5.24 -0.05
CA GLU A 26 15.02 -6.54 0.46
C GLU A 26 13.98 -7.64 0.23
N LEU A 27 12.68 -7.31 0.24
CA LEU A 27 11.64 -8.26 -0.13
C LEU A 27 11.75 -8.68 -1.59
N ARG A 28 12.05 -7.73 -2.49
CA ARG A 28 12.28 -8.01 -3.92
C ARG A 28 13.55 -8.82 -4.14
N ASP A 29 14.64 -8.48 -3.45
CA ASP A 29 15.89 -9.24 -3.53
C ASP A 29 15.68 -10.71 -3.09
N CYS A 30 14.84 -10.95 -2.07
CA CYS A 30 14.48 -12.30 -1.66
C CYS A 30 13.55 -12.99 -2.67
N GLU A 31 12.62 -12.26 -3.29
CA GLU A 31 11.76 -12.80 -4.35
C GLU A 31 12.61 -13.27 -5.54
N ASP A 32 13.54 -12.42 -6.00
CA ASP A 32 14.45 -12.72 -7.09
C ASP A 32 15.33 -13.93 -6.77
N TYR A 33 15.85 -14.04 -5.54
CA TYR A 33 16.60 -15.22 -5.09
C TYR A 33 15.79 -16.52 -5.23
N PHE A 34 14.55 -16.55 -4.74
CA PHE A 34 13.73 -17.77 -4.82
C PHE A 34 13.25 -18.09 -6.23
N LEU A 35 13.07 -17.07 -7.09
CA LEU A 35 12.81 -17.26 -8.52
C LEU A 35 14.03 -17.87 -9.23
N GLU A 36 15.22 -17.35 -8.96
CA GLU A 36 16.46 -17.91 -9.51
C GLU A 36 16.66 -19.36 -9.05
N ILE A 37 16.43 -19.67 -7.77
CA ILE A 37 16.55 -21.03 -7.26
C ILE A 37 15.55 -21.97 -7.94
N GLN A 38 14.30 -21.57 -8.18
CA GLN A 38 13.33 -22.42 -8.88
C GLN A 38 13.69 -22.70 -10.35
N SER A 39 14.55 -21.87 -10.95
CA SER A 39 15.04 -22.12 -12.30
C SER A 39 16.12 -23.21 -12.37
N ASP A 40 16.65 -23.66 -11.22
CA ASP A 40 17.62 -24.76 -11.14
C ASP A 40 16.92 -26.11 -11.38
N PRO A 41 17.23 -26.83 -12.48
CA PRO A 41 16.62 -28.12 -12.79
C PRO A 41 17.09 -29.25 -11.86
N THR A 42 18.16 -29.02 -11.07
CA THR A 42 18.69 -29.99 -10.11
C THR A 42 18.08 -29.84 -8.72
N LEU A 43 17.13 -28.92 -8.57
CA LEU A 43 16.51 -28.61 -7.29
C LEU A 43 15.63 -29.77 -6.79
N PRO A 44 15.85 -30.27 -5.57
CA PRO A 44 15.00 -31.30 -4.98
C PRO A 44 13.55 -30.85 -4.82
N ALA A 45 12.61 -31.80 -4.91
CA ALA A 45 11.18 -31.52 -4.80
C ALA A 45 10.79 -30.79 -3.49
N ASN A 46 11.42 -31.13 -2.36
CA ASN A 46 11.16 -30.45 -1.08
C ASN A 46 11.62 -28.99 -1.10
N GLU A 47 12.74 -28.69 -1.76
CA GLU A 47 13.25 -27.32 -1.94
C GLU A 47 12.37 -26.55 -2.93
N ILE A 48 11.87 -27.17 -4.01
CA ILE A 48 10.90 -26.56 -4.94
C ILE A 48 9.61 -26.13 -4.22
N ILE A 49 9.03 -27.03 -3.41
CA ILE A 49 7.81 -26.74 -2.63
C ILE A 49 8.09 -25.59 -1.65
N THR A 50 9.19 -25.68 -0.91
CA THR A 50 9.57 -24.66 0.07
C THR A 50 9.80 -23.30 -0.61
N ALA A 51 10.51 -23.25 -1.73
CA ALA A 51 10.74 -22.03 -2.49
C ALA A 51 9.43 -21.40 -2.99
N SER A 52 8.49 -22.23 -3.44
CA SER A 52 7.16 -21.79 -3.88
C SER A 52 6.35 -21.18 -2.75
N GLU A 53 6.36 -21.81 -1.57
CA GLU A 53 5.73 -21.27 -0.36
C GLU A 53 6.33 -19.92 0.04
N ARG A 54 7.68 -19.79 -0.02
CA ARG A 54 8.35 -18.52 0.28
C ARG A 54 8.00 -17.42 -0.72
N LEU A 55 7.94 -17.73 -2.02
CA LEU A 55 7.50 -16.77 -3.02
C LEU A 55 6.06 -16.30 -2.78
N ALA A 56 5.14 -17.21 -2.45
CA ALA A 56 3.76 -16.85 -2.17
C ALA A 56 3.66 -15.88 -0.97
N LEU A 57 4.44 -16.14 0.09
CA LEU A 57 4.50 -15.27 1.27
C LEU A 57 5.09 -13.89 0.95
N LEU A 58 6.20 -13.84 0.21
CA LEU A 58 6.85 -12.58 -0.17
C LEU A 58 5.93 -11.73 -1.03
N ARG A 59 5.28 -12.32 -2.04
CA ARG A 59 4.32 -11.62 -2.90
C ARG A 59 3.11 -11.11 -2.13
N SER A 60 2.58 -11.92 -1.22
CA SER A 60 1.47 -11.51 -0.37
C SER A 60 1.84 -10.31 0.50
N GLU A 61 3.03 -10.30 1.11
CA GLU A 61 3.50 -9.17 1.91
C GLU A 61 3.72 -7.91 1.06
N ILE A 62 4.29 -8.04 -0.14
CA ILE A 62 4.47 -6.92 -1.08
C ILE A 62 3.10 -6.33 -1.48
N ASP A 63 2.14 -7.18 -1.84
CA ASP A 63 0.79 -6.74 -2.23
C ASP A 63 0.04 -6.05 -1.08
N LEU A 64 0.14 -6.61 0.13
CA LEU A 64 -0.43 -5.99 1.34
C LEU A 64 0.12 -4.58 1.56
N ARG A 65 1.43 -4.39 1.45
CA ARG A 65 2.05 -3.06 1.59
C ARG A 65 1.63 -2.10 0.50
N HIS A 66 1.51 -2.59 -0.72
CA HIS A 66 1.04 -1.77 -1.84
C HIS A 66 -0.41 -1.31 -1.62
N SER A 67 -1.27 -2.23 -1.18
CA SER A 67 -2.66 -1.94 -0.83
C SER A 67 -2.76 -0.92 0.30
N ASP A 68 -1.98 -1.08 1.38
CA ASP A 68 -1.93 -0.14 2.50
C ASP A 68 -1.49 1.26 2.07
N ALA A 69 -0.44 1.35 1.24
CA ALA A 69 0.03 2.62 0.70
C ALA A 69 -1.04 3.30 -0.17
N LYS A 70 -1.74 2.54 -0.99
CA LYS A 70 -2.86 3.02 -1.80
C LYS A 70 -4.02 3.48 -0.93
N HIS A 71 -4.38 2.73 0.10
CA HIS A 71 -5.46 3.06 1.03
C HIS A 71 -5.18 4.36 1.80
N ARG A 72 -3.93 4.57 2.24
CA ARG A 72 -3.52 5.83 2.89
C ARG A 72 -3.64 7.02 1.93
N LYS A 73 -3.32 6.86 0.65
CA LYS A 73 -3.48 7.90 -0.37
C LYS A 73 -4.96 8.23 -0.62
N THR A 74 -5.80 7.22 -0.80
CA THR A 74 -7.25 7.43 -1.01
C THR A 74 -7.91 8.07 0.20
N GLN A 75 -7.53 7.69 1.42
CA GLN A 75 -8.05 8.30 2.64
C GLN A 75 -7.69 9.79 2.74
N ARG A 76 -6.46 10.18 2.37
CA ARG A 76 -6.07 11.60 2.32
C ARG A 76 -6.91 12.38 1.32
N LEU A 77 -7.12 11.84 0.12
CA LEU A 77 -7.96 12.48 -0.90
C LEU A 77 -9.40 12.64 -0.42
N ALA A 78 -9.97 11.61 0.22
CA ALA A 78 -11.31 11.68 0.80
C ALA A 78 -11.42 12.78 1.86
N ARG A 79 -10.41 12.95 2.72
CA ARG A 79 -10.36 14.04 3.70
C ARG A 79 -10.35 15.42 3.06
N TRP A 80 -9.56 15.61 2.01
CA TRP A 80 -9.55 16.88 1.26
C TRP A 80 -10.91 17.16 0.62
N ALA A 81 -11.53 16.16 -0.01
CA ALA A 81 -12.85 16.31 -0.62
C ALA A 81 -13.93 16.73 0.40
N ILE A 82 -13.93 16.12 1.59
CA ILE A 82 -14.85 16.50 2.67
C ILE A 82 -14.59 17.95 3.13
N ALA A 83 -13.33 18.33 3.30
CA ALA A 83 -12.97 19.70 3.71
C ALA A 83 -13.45 20.75 2.69
N PHE A 84 -13.22 20.51 1.40
CA PHE A 84 -13.72 21.40 0.33
C PHE A 84 -15.24 21.50 0.29
N GLY A 85 -15.94 20.38 0.52
CA GLY A 85 -17.39 20.34 0.62
C GLY A 85 -17.92 21.23 1.75
N MET A 86 -17.33 21.12 2.94
CA MET A 86 -17.72 21.93 4.09
C MET A 86 -17.49 23.43 3.87
N VAL A 87 -16.34 23.81 3.32
CA VAL A 87 -16.02 25.22 3.03
C VAL A 87 -16.99 25.80 2.01
N SER A 88 -17.30 25.06 0.95
CA SER A 88 -18.27 25.48 -0.08
C SER A 88 -19.67 25.69 0.51
N MET A 89 -20.12 24.77 1.37
CA MET A 89 -21.42 24.87 2.02
C MET A 89 -21.50 26.08 2.97
N ALA A 90 -20.44 26.32 3.76
CA ALA A 90 -20.38 27.50 4.63
C ALA A 90 -20.43 28.81 3.83
N ALA A 91 -19.69 28.89 2.71
CA ALA A 91 -19.70 30.07 1.83
C ALA A 91 -21.09 30.32 1.22
N ALA A 92 -21.80 29.26 0.81
CA ALA A 92 -23.16 29.39 0.28
C ALA A 92 -24.14 29.94 1.34
N ILE A 93 -24.04 29.47 2.58
CA ILE A 93 -24.87 29.98 3.69
C ILE A 93 -24.57 31.46 3.95
N ILE A 94 -23.29 31.83 4.07
CA ILE A 94 -22.88 33.22 4.31
C ILE A 94 -23.38 34.14 3.17
N SER A 95 -23.22 33.70 1.92
CA SER A 95 -23.69 34.44 0.75
C SER A 95 -25.20 34.62 0.75
N GLY A 96 -25.97 33.56 1.04
CA GLY A 96 -27.43 33.63 1.13
C GLY A 96 -27.92 34.60 2.21
N VAL A 97 -27.28 34.58 3.38
CA VAL A 97 -27.57 35.51 4.48
C VAL A 97 -27.24 36.96 4.06
N ALA A 98 -26.07 37.19 3.46
CA ALA A 98 -25.67 38.52 3.00
C ALA A 98 -26.64 39.09 1.95
N GLN A 99 -27.07 38.27 0.99
CA GLN A 99 -28.05 38.67 -0.02
C GLN A 99 -29.41 39.00 0.58
N PHE A 100 -29.86 38.26 1.60
CA PHE A 100 -31.11 38.54 2.30
C PHE A 100 -31.07 39.91 3.00
N PHE A 101 -30.00 40.20 3.74
CA PHE A 101 -29.84 41.50 4.40
C PHE A 101 -29.66 42.65 3.40
N GLY A 102 -28.88 42.46 2.34
CA GLY A 102 -28.71 43.47 1.29
C GLY A 102 -30.01 43.81 0.56
N ARG A 103 -30.82 42.79 0.21
CA ARG A 103 -32.15 43.01 -0.40
C ARG A 103 -33.12 43.71 0.53
N LYS A 104 -33.04 43.45 1.84
CA LYS A 104 -33.91 44.10 2.84
C LYS A 104 -33.60 45.60 2.92
N GLN A 105 -32.32 45.98 2.90
CA GLN A 105 -31.88 47.38 2.95
C GLN A 105 -32.34 48.20 1.73
N THR A 106 -32.31 47.62 0.53
CA THR A 106 -32.77 48.29 -0.71
C THR A 106 -34.29 48.45 -0.84
N ARG A 107 -35.07 47.80 0.03
CA ARG A 107 -36.54 47.85 -0.01
C ARG A 107 -37.16 48.85 0.97
N GLU A 108 -36.37 49.36 1.93
CA GLU A 108 -36.80 50.34 2.93
C GLU A 108 -36.28 51.76 2.66
N THR A 109 -35.63 51.98 1.51
CA THR A 109 -35.31 53.30 0.93
C THR A 109 -36.24 53.59 -0.24
#